data_AF-A0A0G3EYZ5-F1
#
_entry.id   AF-A0A0G3EYZ5-F1
#
_cell.length_a   1.000
_cell.length_b   1.000
_cell.length_c   1.000
_cell.angle_alpha   90.00
_cell.angle_beta   90.00
_cell.angle_gamma   90.00
#
_symmetry.space_group_name_H-M   'P 1'
#
loop_
_entity.id
_entity.type
_entity.pdbx_description
1 polymer ?
#
loop_
_entity_poly.entity_id
_entity_poly.type
_entity_poly.pdbx_seq_one_letter_code
_entity_poly.pdbx_strand_id
1 'polypeptide(L)'
;MRRIEKRLDPATRLAAPLVARAAVLVLPFEARCRSRLRAALVGGEEVALFLPRGTVLRHGDLLVADDGGLVRVEAAPQDVLRVTAPNAQALARAAYHLGNRHTPVEVGDGFLKLEADPVLRDMLERLGMQVEAASLPFDPEAGAYGGGHRHGHDASFEEDYALAQQVFREHDHGAAGHGHGHTHPHDHTHGHDHRHGH
;
A
#
# COMPACT_ATOMS: atom_id res chain seq x y z
N MET A 1 -1.41 -32.04 -3.01
CA MET A 1 -1.22 -30.61 -3.25
C MET A 1 -0.51 -30.06 -2.04
N ARG A 2 0.74 -29.63 -2.20
CA ARG A 2 1.61 -29.17 -1.11
C ARG A 2 1.11 -27.83 -0.57
N ARG A 3 1.15 -27.63 0.75
CA ARG A 3 0.69 -26.37 1.39
C ARG A 3 1.88 -25.50 1.73
N ILE A 4 1.78 -24.21 1.43
CA ILE A 4 2.80 -23.22 1.76
C ILE A 4 2.24 -22.32 2.85
N GLU A 5 2.80 -22.45 4.05
CA GLU A 5 2.17 -21.91 5.27
C GLU A 5 3.01 -20.83 5.94
N LYS A 6 4.29 -20.72 5.56
CA LYS A 6 5.23 -19.79 6.18
C LYS A 6 6.01 -19.01 5.14
N ARG A 7 6.14 -17.70 5.39
CA ARG A 7 7.14 -16.84 4.78
C ARG A 7 8.33 -16.72 5.74
N LEU A 8 9.54 -16.90 5.22
CA LEU A 8 10.76 -16.64 5.98
C LEU A 8 10.96 -15.14 6.14
N ASP A 9 11.51 -14.74 7.29
CA ASP A 9 11.94 -13.36 7.52
C ASP A 9 13.00 -13.00 6.45
N PRO A 10 12.87 -11.88 5.72
CA PRO A 10 13.86 -11.41 4.75
C PRO A 10 15.29 -11.27 5.31
N ALA A 11 15.45 -11.07 6.63
CA ALA A 11 16.74 -11.05 7.29
C ALA A 11 17.39 -12.45 7.42
N THR A 12 16.62 -13.53 7.24
CA THR A 12 17.10 -14.90 7.30
C THR A 12 18.07 -15.16 6.15
N ARG A 13 19.34 -15.39 6.48
CA ARG A 13 20.36 -15.76 5.50
C ARG A 13 20.39 -17.26 5.31
N LEU A 14 20.05 -17.72 4.11
CA LEU A 14 20.25 -19.10 3.68
C LEU A 14 21.45 -19.18 2.74
N ALA A 15 22.11 -20.34 2.71
CA ALA A 15 23.19 -20.58 1.77
C ALA A 15 22.67 -20.44 0.32
N ALA A 16 23.41 -19.74 -0.54
CA ALA A 16 23.00 -19.48 -1.93
C ALA A 16 22.57 -20.75 -2.70
N PRO A 17 23.21 -21.93 -2.54
CA PRO A 17 22.75 -23.16 -3.20
C PRO A 17 21.37 -23.65 -2.74
N LEU A 18 20.92 -23.32 -1.53
CA LEU A 18 19.57 -23.66 -1.07
C LEU A 18 18.53 -22.78 -1.77
N VAL A 19 18.82 -21.48 -1.88
CA VAL A 19 17.95 -20.51 -2.58
C VAL A 19 17.86 -20.83 -4.07
N ALA A 20 18.99 -21.14 -4.70
CA ALA A 20 19.04 -21.45 -6.13
C ALA A 20 18.30 -22.75 -6.51
N ARG A 21 18.17 -23.71 -5.59
CA ARG A 21 17.45 -24.97 -5.80
C ARG A 21 15.98 -24.92 -5.37
N ALA A 22 15.55 -23.83 -4.74
CA ALA A 22 14.16 -23.65 -4.33
C ALA A 22 13.25 -23.67 -5.57
N ALA A 23 12.08 -24.29 -5.45
CA ALA A 23 11.08 -24.24 -6.50
C ALA A 23 10.59 -22.79 -6.69
N VAL A 24 10.18 -22.42 -7.90
CA VAL A 24 9.83 -21.03 -8.21
C VAL A 24 8.32 -20.89 -8.33
N LEU A 25 7.77 -19.90 -7.62
CA LEU A 25 6.37 -19.47 -7.69
C LEU A 25 6.32 -18.08 -8.33
N VAL A 26 5.86 -18.02 -9.58
CA VAL A 26 5.76 -16.78 -10.35
C VAL A 26 4.32 -16.27 -10.25
N LEU A 27 4.12 -15.08 -9.66
CA LEU A 27 2.77 -14.54 -9.42
C LEU A 27 2.70 -13.04 -9.74
N PRO A 28 1.59 -12.57 -10.35
CA PRO A 28 1.31 -11.14 -10.48
C PRO A 28 1.05 -10.52 -9.10
N PHE A 29 1.12 -9.19 -9.00
CA PHE A 29 1.00 -8.47 -7.73
C PHE A 29 -0.31 -8.77 -6.99
N GLU A 30 -1.45 -8.78 -7.67
CA GLU A 30 -2.75 -9.07 -7.05
C GLU A 30 -2.76 -10.46 -6.37
N ALA A 31 -2.21 -11.46 -7.03
CA ALA A 31 -2.09 -12.81 -6.49
C ALA A 31 -1.13 -12.88 -5.29
N ARG A 32 -0.04 -12.09 -5.31
CA ARG A 32 0.93 -11.96 -4.21
C ARG A 32 0.34 -11.31 -2.95
N CYS A 33 -0.80 -10.62 -3.07
CA CYS A 33 -1.54 -10.05 -1.94
C CYS A 33 -2.57 -11.02 -1.33
N ARG A 34 -2.79 -12.20 -1.93
CA ARG A 34 -3.79 -13.17 -1.44
C ARG A 34 -3.19 -14.08 -0.37
N SER A 35 -3.80 -14.06 0.82
CA SER A 35 -3.43 -14.96 1.92
C SER A 35 -3.77 -16.43 1.65
N ARG A 36 -4.73 -16.70 0.77
CA ARG A 36 -5.16 -18.04 0.36
C ARG A 36 -5.30 -18.07 -1.15
N LEU A 37 -4.55 -18.94 -1.80
CA LEU A 37 -4.51 -19.05 -3.26
C LEU A 37 -4.05 -20.45 -3.67
N ARG A 38 -4.69 -21.06 -4.66
CA ARG A 38 -4.13 -22.21 -5.39
C ARG A 38 -3.33 -21.70 -6.57
N ALA A 39 -2.14 -22.23 -6.78
CA ALA A 39 -1.23 -21.82 -7.83
C ALA A 39 -0.36 -22.98 -8.29
N ALA A 40 0.22 -22.86 -9.48
CA ALA A 40 1.23 -23.78 -9.99
C ALA A 40 2.62 -23.18 -9.83
N LEU A 41 3.59 -24.02 -9.46
CA LEU A 41 5.00 -23.69 -9.55
C LEU A 41 5.49 -23.77 -11.00
N VAL A 42 6.66 -23.20 -11.30
CA VAL A 42 7.27 -23.27 -12.64
C VAL A 42 7.44 -24.72 -13.13
N GLY A 43 7.62 -25.68 -12.21
CA GLY A 43 7.70 -27.11 -12.53
C GLY A 43 6.35 -27.80 -12.80
N GLY A 44 5.23 -27.07 -12.77
CA GLY A 44 3.88 -27.60 -12.98
C GLY A 44 3.24 -28.25 -11.74
N GLU A 45 3.95 -28.27 -10.61
CA GLU A 45 3.41 -28.78 -9.35
C GLU A 45 2.39 -27.80 -8.75
N GLU A 46 1.19 -28.32 -8.45
CA GLU A 46 0.12 -27.57 -7.78
C GLU A 46 0.39 -27.39 -6.28
N VAL A 47 0.34 -26.15 -5.83
CA VAL A 47 0.52 -25.73 -4.44
C VAL A 47 -0.66 -24.87 -3.96
N ALA A 48 -0.83 -24.79 -2.65
CA ALA A 48 -1.75 -23.83 -2.04
C ALA A 48 -1.06 -22.94 -1.00
N LEU A 49 -1.18 -21.63 -1.18
CA LEU A 49 -0.80 -20.62 -0.21
C LEU A 49 -1.80 -20.58 0.94
N PHE A 50 -1.30 -20.60 2.17
CA PHE A 50 -2.03 -20.41 3.42
C PHE A 50 -1.22 -19.51 4.35
N LEU A 51 -1.15 -18.23 4.03
CA LEU A 51 -0.36 -17.23 4.74
C LEU A 51 -1.23 -16.42 5.73
N PRO A 52 -0.62 -15.73 6.71
CA PRO A 52 -1.32 -14.75 7.52
C PRO A 52 -2.04 -13.69 6.65
N ARG A 53 -3.20 -13.21 7.11
CA ARG A 53 -3.92 -12.13 6.41
C ARG A 53 -3.06 -10.86 6.37
N GLY A 54 -3.15 -10.10 5.29
CA GLY A 54 -2.34 -8.90 5.06
C GLY A 54 -0.91 -9.19 4.58
N THR A 55 -0.51 -10.46 4.42
CA THR A 55 0.79 -10.79 3.83
C THR A 55 0.83 -10.35 2.37
N VAL A 56 1.80 -9.51 2.03
CA VAL A 56 2.16 -9.16 0.65
C VAL A 56 3.50 -9.81 0.34
N LEU A 57 3.49 -10.76 -0.59
CA LEU A 57 4.70 -11.42 -1.06
C LEU A 57 5.49 -10.49 -1.98
N ARG A 58 6.80 -10.38 -1.76
CA ARG A 58 7.76 -9.59 -2.54
C ARG A 58 8.57 -10.47 -3.48
N HIS A 59 9.12 -9.86 -4.53
CA HIS A 59 10.08 -10.55 -5.38
C HIS A 59 11.27 -11.01 -4.52
N GLY A 60 11.66 -12.28 -4.65
CA GLY A 60 12.76 -12.87 -3.89
C GLY A 60 12.37 -13.40 -2.50
N ASP A 61 11.13 -13.23 -2.05
CA ASP A 61 10.68 -13.84 -0.80
C ASP A 61 10.85 -15.37 -0.85
N LEU A 62 11.18 -15.94 0.32
CA LEU A 62 11.28 -17.38 0.49
C LEU A 62 10.15 -17.89 1.36
N LEU A 63 9.46 -18.90 0.88
CA LEU A 63 8.37 -19.57 1.53
C LEU A 63 8.78 -21.00 1.90
N VAL A 64 8.16 -21.52 2.96
CA VAL A 64 8.35 -22.88 3.44
C VAL A 64 7.04 -23.62 3.33
N ALA A 65 7.09 -24.77 2.68
CA ALA A 65 5.99 -25.71 2.60
C ALA A 65 5.86 -26.58 3.85
N ASP A 66 4.73 -27.27 3.98
CA ASP A 66 4.42 -28.21 5.05
C ASP A 66 5.40 -29.40 5.13
N ASP A 67 6.00 -29.78 4.00
CA ASP A 67 7.08 -30.78 3.91
C ASP A 67 8.49 -30.22 4.20
N GLY A 68 8.61 -28.92 4.50
CA GLY A 68 9.88 -28.23 4.69
C GLY A 68 10.55 -27.75 3.40
N GLY A 69 9.93 -27.99 2.23
CA GLY A 69 10.43 -27.53 0.94
C GLY A 69 10.48 -26.00 0.84
N LEU A 70 11.51 -25.49 0.17
CA LEU A 70 11.66 -24.06 -0.09
C LEU A 70 11.05 -23.67 -1.44
N VAL A 71 10.31 -22.58 -1.42
CA VAL A 71 9.72 -21.96 -2.62
C VAL A 71 10.13 -20.49 -2.68
N ARG A 72 10.75 -20.05 -3.77
CA ARG A 72 11.09 -18.66 -4.02
C ARG A 72 10.01 -17.98 -4.84
N VAL A 73 9.61 -16.79 -4.41
CA VAL A 73 8.63 -15.96 -5.11
C VAL A 73 9.33 -15.12 -6.17
N GLU A 74 8.74 -15.07 -7.36
CA GLU A 74 9.11 -14.12 -8.41
C GLU A 74 7.88 -13.31 -8.83
N ALA A 75 8.06 -11.99 -8.96
CA ALA A 75 7.04 -11.13 -9.56
C ALA A 75 6.89 -11.48 -11.05
N ALA A 76 5.68 -11.88 -11.44
CA ALA A 76 5.34 -12.15 -12.84
C ALA A 76 5.36 -10.85 -13.65
N PRO A 77 5.78 -10.89 -14.93
CA PRO A 77 5.47 -9.83 -15.88
C PRO A 77 3.95 -9.63 -15.97
N GLN A 78 3.52 -8.38 -15.90
CA GLN A 78 2.12 -7.98 -16.04
C GLN A 78 2.04 -6.62 -16.73
N ASP A 79 0.85 -6.27 -17.20
CA ASP A 79 0.62 -5.00 -17.90
C ASP A 79 0.76 -3.83 -16.93
N VAL A 80 1.73 -2.97 -17.24
CA VAL A 80 2.08 -1.81 -16.44
C VAL A 80 2.24 -0.57 -17.30
N LEU A 81 2.16 0.58 -16.65
CA LEU A 81 2.64 1.85 -17.17
C LEU A 81 4.00 2.12 -16.54
N ARG A 82 5.04 2.29 -17.35
CA ARG A 82 6.32 2.86 -16.95
C ARG A 82 6.28 4.35 -17.21
N VAL A 83 6.50 5.13 -16.16
CA VAL A 83 6.36 6.58 -16.15
C VAL A 83 7.72 7.20 -15.90
N THR A 84 8.16 8.07 -16.81
CA THR A 84 9.37 8.88 -16.63
C THR A 84 9.01 10.36 -16.67
N ALA A 85 9.92 11.20 -16.16
CA ALA A 85 9.72 12.64 -16.13
C ALA A 85 10.99 13.38 -16.58
N PRO A 86 10.88 14.63 -17.06
CA PRO A 86 12.04 15.44 -17.44
C PRO A 86 13.04 15.71 -16.30
N ASN A 87 12.58 15.65 -15.05
CA ASN A 87 13.42 15.85 -13.87
C ASN A 87 12.78 15.22 -12.61
N ALA A 88 13.56 15.13 -11.53
CA ALA A 88 13.13 14.52 -10.28
C ALA A 88 11.94 15.23 -9.62
N GLN A 89 11.85 16.56 -9.70
CA GLN A 89 10.74 17.32 -9.12
C GLN A 89 9.41 16.99 -9.81
N ALA A 90 9.43 16.86 -11.13
CA ALA A 90 8.27 16.46 -11.92
C ALA A 90 7.83 15.02 -11.60
N LEU A 91 8.80 14.10 -11.45
CA LEU A 91 8.53 12.72 -11.04
C LEU A 91 7.93 12.64 -9.62
N ALA A 92 8.47 13.43 -8.68
CA ALA A 92 7.96 13.50 -7.31
C ALA A 92 6.52 14.03 -7.26
N ARG A 93 6.18 15.00 -8.10
CA ARG A 93 4.81 15.51 -8.22
C ARG A 93 3.85 14.45 -8.79
N ALA A 94 4.29 13.65 -9.76
CA ALA A 94 3.50 12.51 -10.24
C ALA A 94 3.28 11.47 -9.13
N ALA A 95 4.34 11.11 -8.39
CA ALA A 95 4.25 10.19 -7.25
C ALA A 95 3.28 10.70 -6.17
N TYR A 96 3.31 12.01 -5.86
CA TYR A 96 2.38 12.65 -4.94
C TYR A 96 0.91 12.47 -5.37
N HIS A 97 0.60 12.76 -6.64
CA HIS A 97 -0.77 12.62 -7.14
C HIS A 97 -1.25 11.17 -7.19
N LEU A 98 -0.37 10.21 -7.49
CA LEU A 98 -0.68 8.78 -7.42
C LEU A 98 -0.90 8.32 -5.97
N GLY A 99 -0.05 8.78 -5.05
CA GLY A 99 -0.19 8.51 -3.62
C GLY A 99 -1.50 9.03 -3.04
N ASN A 100 -1.93 10.24 -3.41
CA ASN A 100 -3.23 10.80 -3.02
C ASN A 100 -4.43 9.97 -3.50
N ARG A 101 -4.23 9.10 -4.49
CA ARG A 101 -5.26 8.19 -5.02
C ARG A 101 -5.14 6.78 -4.45
N HIS A 102 -4.22 6.55 -3.52
CA HIS A 102 -3.88 5.23 -3.00
C HIS A 102 -3.53 4.21 -4.09
N THR A 103 -2.97 4.68 -5.21
CA THR A 103 -2.52 3.80 -6.29
C THR A 103 -1.24 3.07 -5.85
N PRO A 104 -1.17 1.74 -5.97
CA PRO A 104 0.08 1.00 -5.81
C PRO A 104 1.10 1.47 -6.85
N VAL A 105 2.26 1.92 -6.39
CA VAL A 105 3.34 2.43 -7.25
C VAL A 105 4.66 1.80 -6.85
N GLU A 106 5.39 1.29 -7.82
CA GLU A 106 6.81 0.95 -7.67
C GLU A 106 7.64 2.17 -8.02
N VAL A 107 8.55 2.52 -7.13
CA VAL A 107 9.46 3.66 -7.28
C VAL A 107 10.83 3.12 -7.65
N GLY A 108 11.33 3.53 -8.80
CA GLY A 108 12.69 3.20 -9.24
C GLY A 108 13.52 4.45 -9.47
N ASP A 109 14.79 4.25 -9.83
CA ASP A 109 15.69 5.35 -10.16
C ASP A 109 15.26 6.01 -11.49
N GLY A 110 14.68 7.20 -11.39
CA GLY A 110 14.19 7.98 -12.53
C GLY A 110 12.86 7.50 -13.13
N PHE A 111 12.15 6.56 -12.51
CA PHE A 111 10.86 6.10 -13.01
C PHE A 111 9.86 5.75 -11.90
N LEU A 112 8.57 5.80 -12.25
CA LEU A 112 7.49 5.18 -11.50
C LEU A 112 6.90 4.06 -12.36
N LYS A 113 6.34 3.05 -11.72
CA LYS A 113 5.60 1.99 -12.42
C LYS A 113 4.33 1.70 -11.66
N LEU A 114 3.24 1.50 -12.39
CA LEU A 114 1.92 1.20 -11.86
C LEU A 114 1.20 0.25 -12.81
N GLU A 115 0.13 -0.38 -12.34
CA GLU A 115 -0.73 -1.21 -13.18
C GLU A 115 -1.34 -0.39 -14.34
N ALA A 116 -1.56 -1.05 -15.47
CA ALA A 116 -2.15 -0.43 -16.65
C ALA A 116 -3.58 0.08 -16.38
N ASP A 117 -3.71 1.41 -16.27
CA ASP A 117 -4.98 2.10 -16.08
C ASP A 117 -5.07 3.29 -17.05
N PRO A 118 -6.04 3.32 -17.99
CA PRO A 118 -6.21 4.41 -18.94
C PRO A 118 -6.49 5.78 -18.30
N VAL A 119 -7.21 5.83 -17.18
CA VAL A 119 -7.53 7.07 -16.46
C VAL A 119 -6.27 7.65 -15.82
N LEU A 120 -5.45 6.79 -15.22
CA LEU A 120 -4.17 7.21 -14.63
C LEU A 120 -3.16 7.59 -15.71
N ARG A 121 -3.15 6.88 -16.85
CA ARG A 121 -2.35 7.23 -18.03
C ARG A 121 -2.63 8.66 -18.49
N ASP A 122 -3.90 8.98 -18.76
CA ASP A 122 -4.32 10.30 -19.22
C ASP A 122 -3.95 11.40 -18.20
N MET A 123 -4.12 11.10 -16.91
CA MET A 123 -3.76 12.03 -15.83
C MET A 123 -2.26 12.32 -15.81
N LEU A 124 -1.42 11.30 -15.94
CA LEU A 124 0.04 11.42 -15.95
C LEU A 124 0.54 12.16 -17.20
N GLU A 125 -0.04 11.89 -18.37
CA GLU A 125 0.26 12.63 -19.60
C GLU A 125 -0.09 14.12 -19.47
N ARG A 126 -1.24 14.46 -18.85
CA ARG A 126 -1.61 15.86 -18.55
C ARG A 126 -0.69 16.54 -17.53
N LEU A 127 -0.03 15.77 -16.67
CA LEU A 127 1.01 16.27 -15.76
C LEU A 127 2.36 16.48 -16.45
N GLY A 128 2.48 16.10 -17.74
CA GLY A 128 3.69 16.24 -18.54
C GLY A 128 4.67 15.07 -18.40
N MET A 129 4.20 13.91 -17.94
CA MET A 129 5.03 12.69 -17.86
C MET A 129 5.10 11.99 -19.22
N GLN A 130 6.18 11.24 -19.46
CA GLN A 130 6.18 10.24 -20.53
C GLN A 130 5.67 8.91 -19.96
N VAL A 131 4.67 8.32 -20.61
CA VAL A 131 4.02 7.09 -20.16
C VAL A 131 4.12 6.02 -21.23
N GLU A 132 4.80 4.91 -20.90
CA GLU A 132 5.00 3.76 -21.78
C GLU A 132 4.24 2.55 -21.23
N ALA A 133 3.46 1.88 -22.07
CA ALA A 133 2.86 0.59 -21.70
C ALA A 133 3.87 -0.53 -21.92
N ALA A 134 4.05 -1.40 -20.93
CA ALA A 134 4.99 -2.51 -21.00
C ALA A 134 4.48 -3.72 -20.22
N SER A 135 5.01 -4.91 -20.56
CA SER A 135 4.84 -6.12 -19.75
C SER A 135 6.10 -6.34 -18.92
N LEU A 136 6.05 -5.97 -17.64
CA LEU A 136 7.21 -6.00 -16.74
C LEU A 136 6.81 -6.55 -15.37
N PRO A 137 7.76 -7.16 -14.62
CA PRO A 137 7.53 -7.48 -13.22
C PRO A 137 7.14 -6.21 -12.46
N PHE A 138 6.16 -6.32 -11.57
CA PHE A 138 5.65 -5.20 -10.79
C PHE A 138 5.67 -5.51 -9.31
N ASP A 139 6.47 -4.77 -8.53
CA ASP A 139 6.61 -4.90 -7.08
C ASP A 139 6.48 -3.53 -6.39
N PRO A 140 5.25 -3.01 -6.23
CA PRO A 140 5.03 -1.67 -5.70
C PRO A 140 5.43 -1.54 -4.23
N GLU A 141 5.76 -0.31 -3.85
CA GLU A 141 6.14 0.03 -2.48
C GLU A 141 5.06 -0.40 -1.47
N ALA A 142 5.50 -0.84 -0.29
CA ALA A 142 4.57 -0.98 0.82
C ALA A 142 4.17 0.42 1.30
N GLY A 143 2.89 0.63 1.61
CA GLY A 143 2.49 1.84 2.31
C GLY A 143 3.28 2.02 3.62
N ALA A 144 3.55 3.27 4.00
CA ALA A 144 4.40 3.62 5.14
C ALA A 144 3.98 3.01 6.49
N TYR A 145 2.73 2.54 6.60
CA TYR A 145 2.13 1.96 7.80
C TYR A 145 1.97 0.44 7.75
N GLY A 146 2.56 -0.22 6.75
CA GLY A 146 2.61 -1.68 6.64
C GLY A 146 1.30 -2.34 6.19
N GLY A 147 1.41 -3.17 5.14
CA GLY A 147 0.62 -4.39 4.97
C GLY A 147 -0.90 -4.29 4.86
N GLY A 148 -1.40 -3.99 3.66
CA GLY A 148 -2.70 -4.48 3.16
C GLY A 148 -3.94 -3.76 3.69
N HIS A 149 -4.99 -3.77 2.86
CA HIS A 149 -6.33 -3.29 3.19
C HIS A 149 -6.85 -3.93 4.49
N ARG A 150 -6.60 -3.29 5.64
CA ARG A 150 -7.40 -3.46 6.85
C ARG A 150 -8.73 -2.74 6.62
N HIS A 151 -9.66 -3.41 5.93
CA HIS A 151 -11.08 -3.16 6.16
C HIS A 151 -11.45 -3.87 7.46
N GLY A 152 -11.09 -3.24 8.56
CA GLY A 152 -11.48 -3.61 9.91
C GLY A 152 -11.70 -2.32 10.67
N HIS A 153 -12.96 -1.91 10.77
CA HIS A 153 -13.38 -1.15 11.94
C HIS A 153 -12.97 -1.97 13.19
N ASP A 154 -12.52 -1.29 14.24
CA ASP A 154 -12.00 -1.83 15.50
C ASP A 154 -10.54 -2.26 15.51
N ALA A 155 -9.67 -1.25 15.59
CA ALA A 155 -8.47 -1.15 16.44
C ALA A 155 -7.38 -0.34 15.73
N SER A 156 -7.46 0.99 15.91
CA SER A 156 -6.33 1.82 16.41
C SER A 156 -6.57 3.32 16.20
N PHE A 157 -7.64 3.76 15.51
CA PHE A 157 -7.85 5.21 15.35
C PHE A 157 -8.18 5.90 16.69
N GLU A 158 -9.06 5.32 17.52
CA GLU A 158 -9.36 5.90 18.84
C GLU A 158 -8.17 5.82 19.80
N GLU A 159 -7.42 4.72 19.80
CA GLU A 159 -6.28 4.53 20.70
C GLU A 159 -5.11 5.44 20.33
N ASP A 160 -4.75 5.52 19.05
CA ASP A 160 -3.69 6.39 18.55
C ASP A 160 -4.08 7.87 18.72
N TYR A 161 -5.35 8.21 18.51
CA TYR A 161 -5.86 9.57 18.72
C TYR A 161 -5.93 9.94 20.21
N ALA A 162 -6.34 9.02 21.09
CA ALA A 162 -6.34 9.22 22.52
C ALA A 162 -4.92 9.43 23.05
N LEU A 163 -3.96 8.62 22.58
CA LEU A 163 -2.55 8.77 22.94
C LEU A 163 -1.99 10.12 22.46
N ALA A 164 -2.27 10.51 21.21
CA ALA A 164 -1.87 11.82 20.68
C ALA A 164 -2.49 12.99 21.47
N GLN A 165 -3.77 12.89 21.86
CA GLN A 165 -4.40 13.89 22.73
C GLN A 165 -3.79 13.93 24.12
N GLN A 166 -3.42 12.78 24.68
CA GLN A 166 -2.84 12.68 26.01
C GLN A 166 -1.44 13.32 26.04
N VAL A 167 -0.62 13.04 25.02
CA VAL A 167 0.67 13.73 24.82
C VAL A 167 0.46 15.23 24.63
N PHE A 168 -0.53 15.66 23.83
CA PHE A 168 -0.82 17.08 23.65
C PHE A 168 -1.19 17.79 24.96
N ARG A 169 -1.99 17.15 25.83
CA ARG A 169 -2.35 17.69 27.15
C ARG A 169 -1.17 17.74 28.12
N GLU A 170 -0.29 16.75 28.09
CA GLU A 170 0.90 16.71 28.96
C GLU A 170 1.91 17.81 28.61
N HIS A 171 1.96 18.24 27.35
CA HIS A 171 2.84 19.33 26.90
C HIS A 171 2.29 20.75 27.16
N ASP A 172 1.03 20.91 27.61
CA ASP A 172 0.41 22.22 27.87
C ASP A 172 0.50 22.67 29.35
N HIS A 173 1.24 21.94 30.20
CA HIS A 173 1.52 22.36 31.58
C HIS A 173 2.68 23.37 31.70
N GLY A 174 2.91 24.14 30.65
CA GLY A 174 3.96 25.15 30.54
C GLY A 174 3.47 26.59 30.35
N ALA A 175 2.26 26.96 30.76
CA ALA A 175 1.86 28.37 30.81
C ALA A 175 0.84 28.65 31.92
N ALA A 176 1.35 28.91 33.12
CA ALA A 176 0.61 29.68 34.10
C ALA A 176 0.37 31.10 33.56
N GLY A 177 -0.91 31.49 33.46
CA GLY A 177 -1.34 32.90 33.44
C GLY A 177 -1.85 33.43 32.10
N HIS A 178 -3.17 33.50 31.94
CA HIS A 178 -3.93 34.76 31.85
C HIS A 178 -5.40 34.48 31.55
N GLY A 179 -6.27 34.82 32.51
CA GLY A 179 -7.71 34.83 32.28
C GLY A 179 -8.11 35.98 31.36
N HIS A 180 -8.80 35.65 30.27
CA HIS A 180 -9.62 36.61 29.52
C HIS A 180 -11.00 36.01 29.34
N GLY A 181 -11.92 36.40 30.23
CA GLY A 181 -13.35 36.20 30.02
C GLY A 181 -13.83 37.14 28.92
N HIS A 182 -14.20 36.58 27.78
CA HIS A 182 -14.99 37.28 26.77
C HIS A 182 -16.35 36.58 26.67
N THR A 183 -17.34 37.12 27.37
CA THR A 183 -18.75 36.83 27.15
C THR A 183 -19.23 37.62 25.94
N HIS A 184 -19.53 36.93 24.84
CA HIS A 184 -20.32 37.49 23.74
C HIS A 184 -21.72 36.86 23.78
N PRO A 185 -22.80 37.63 24.06
CA PRO A 185 -24.15 37.16 23.84
C PRO A 185 -24.47 37.22 22.34
N HIS A 186 -24.70 36.07 21.72
CA HIS A 186 -25.32 35.99 20.40
C HIS A 186 -26.84 35.86 20.58
N ASP A 187 -27.52 36.96 20.31
CA ASP A 187 -28.97 37.01 20.15
C ASP A 187 -29.31 36.55 18.72
N HIS A 188 -30.01 35.42 18.59
CA HIS A 188 -30.51 34.91 17.31
C HIS A 188 -32.03 35.00 17.30
N THR A 189 -32.53 36.10 16.74
CA THR A 189 -33.93 36.25 16.36
C THR A 189 -34.18 35.56 15.02
N HIS A 190 -34.84 34.40 15.06
CA HIS A 190 -35.35 33.72 13.86
C HIS A 190 -36.74 34.25 13.51
N GLY A 191 -36.80 35.21 12.59
CA GLY A 191 -38.03 35.62 11.92
C GLY A 191 -38.27 34.76 10.69
N HIS A 192 -39.11 33.73 10.80
CA HIS A 192 -39.73 33.07 9.66
C HIS A 192 -41.01 33.81 9.31
N ASP A 193 -41.06 34.45 8.14
CA ASP A 193 -42.31 34.95 7.57
C ASP A 193 -42.64 34.15 6.31
N HIS A 194 -43.74 33.39 6.39
CA HIS A 194 -44.36 32.71 5.28
C HIS A 194 -45.54 33.56 4.82
N ARG A 195 -45.55 33.99 3.55
CA ARG A 195 -46.79 34.37 2.88
C ARG A 195 -46.89 33.77 1.49
N HIS A 196 -47.90 32.90 1.36
CA HIS A 196 -48.58 32.57 0.12
C HIS A 196 -49.49 33.73 -0.31
N GLY A 197 -49.70 33.90 -1.62
CA GLY A 197 -50.85 34.65 -2.12
C GLY A 197 -50.72 35.18 -3.55
N HIS A 198 -51.26 34.38 -4.48
CA HIS A 198 -51.80 34.66 -5.82
C HIS A 198 -50.98 35.40 -6.88
#